data_AF-A0A6J4SNR1-F1
#
_entry.id   AF-A0A6J4SNR1-F1
#
_cell.length_a   1.000
_cell.length_b   1.000
_cell.length_c   1.000
_cell.angle_alpha   90.00
_cell.angle_beta   90.00
_cell.angle_gamma   90.00
#
_symmetry.space_group_name_H-M   'P 1'
#
loop_
_entity.id
_entity.type
_entity.pdbx_description
1 polymer ?
#
loop_
_entity_poly.entity_id
_entity_poly.type
_entity_poly.pdbx_seq_one_letter_code
_entity_poly.pdbx_strand_id
1 'polypeptide(L)'
;MLDTAAARAARQEIVTASVAGLDQPAFLRRVASSLQDAVPCDAIGLTVTDPETLLSTGGLAVNMPDEAMLRYYDNELLQPDVNEFTELLQSKRAAGLLSVATAGDPQRSQRYRTMLAPFGHENELRFVATADGACWSAGCLVRDGARDDFTDAEVAFVTSLGRHVAHGLRSAPAPAAQQQTQVSDAPGMIVLDDDLRIVSATPEARAWLELLNGRWHGTYDGLPTVVRTVAVRARACVRGGAVAPPRARFRSPAGGWVVVHASMLTGGPSRQWAVVIEQARPGEVVPIIAQAHDLTPREQEVFGMLLRGTPDKEIARRLVVSDHTARDHTRRVLAKLGAKSRAELAWQVFAEHCDPWFAALN
;
A
#
# COMPACT_ATOMS: atom_id res chain seq x y z
N MET A 1 22.06 -14.72 12.74
CA MET A 1 21.08 -13.64 12.99
C MET A 1 21.89 -12.40 13.34
N LEU A 2 21.62 -11.25 12.72
CA LEU A 2 22.35 -10.01 13.00
C LEU A 2 22.09 -9.60 14.46
N ASP A 3 23.13 -9.64 15.32
CA ASP A 3 23.04 -9.40 16.77
C ASP A 3 23.97 -8.27 17.24
N THR A 4 24.03 -7.20 16.47
CA THR A 4 24.73 -5.98 16.88
C THR A 4 23.86 -5.18 17.85
N ALA A 5 24.46 -4.29 18.64
CA ALA A 5 23.70 -3.37 19.49
C ALA A 5 22.73 -2.50 18.66
N ALA A 6 23.15 -2.05 17.48
CA ALA A 6 22.32 -1.31 16.53
C ALA A 6 21.12 -2.13 16.05
N ALA A 7 21.32 -3.40 15.67
CA ALA A 7 20.23 -4.28 15.24
C ALA A 7 19.19 -4.53 16.35
N ARG A 8 19.63 -4.71 17.60
CA ARG A 8 18.73 -4.85 18.75
C ARG A 8 17.94 -3.56 19.02
N ALA A 9 18.60 -2.40 18.96
CA ALA A 9 17.95 -1.10 19.15
C ALA A 9 16.91 -0.82 18.06
N ALA A 10 17.28 -1.03 16.78
CA ALA A 10 16.39 -0.86 15.64
C ALA A 10 15.17 -1.78 15.71
N ARG A 11 15.36 -3.05 16.09
CA ARG A 11 14.23 -3.97 16.30
C ARG A 11 13.29 -3.43 17.38
N GLN A 12 13.84 -3.03 18.52
CA GLN A 12 13.03 -2.52 19.62
C GLN A 12 12.26 -1.27 19.20
N GLU A 13 12.89 -0.33 18.48
CA GLU A 13 12.24 0.88 18.00
C GLU A 13 11.11 0.57 17.01
N ILE A 14 11.34 -0.30 16.02
CA ILE A 14 10.31 -0.68 15.04
C ILE A 14 9.13 -1.39 15.73
N VAL A 15 9.39 -2.27 16.69
CA VAL A 15 8.35 -2.94 17.48
C VAL A 15 7.54 -1.92 18.27
N THR A 16 8.19 -1.01 18.99
CA THR A 16 7.52 0.04 19.76
C THR A 16 6.71 0.96 18.84
N ALA A 17 7.30 1.42 17.74
CA ALA A 17 6.65 2.29 16.77
C ALA A 17 5.42 1.62 16.12
N SER A 18 5.44 0.28 15.94
CA SER A 18 4.33 -0.46 15.31
C SER A 18 3.04 -0.42 16.10
N VAL A 19 3.09 -0.10 17.40
CA VAL A 19 1.92 -0.01 18.29
C VAL A 19 1.73 1.38 18.88
N ALA A 20 2.50 2.37 18.43
CA ALA A 20 2.50 3.72 18.99
C ALA A 20 1.39 4.64 18.45
N GLY A 21 0.56 4.16 17.52
CA GLY A 21 -0.52 4.96 16.91
C GLY A 21 0.00 6.08 16.01
N LEU A 22 1.15 5.89 15.37
CA LEU A 22 1.74 6.84 14.43
C LEU A 22 1.02 6.78 13.08
N ASP A 23 0.81 7.94 12.45
CA ASP A 23 0.40 7.97 11.04
C ASP A 23 1.44 7.29 10.14
N GLN A 24 1.02 6.87 8.95
CA GLN A 24 1.89 6.13 8.03
C GLN A 24 3.19 6.89 7.68
N PRO A 25 3.18 8.22 7.40
CA PRO A 25 4.41 9.00 7.20
C PRO A 25 5.38 8.99 8.37
N ALA A 26 4.90 9.19 9.60
CA ALA A 26 5.74 9.19 10.80
C ALA A 26 6.28 7.79 11.08
N PHE A 27 5.46 6.76 10.88
CA PHE A 27 5.88 5.38 11.06
C PHE A 27 6.98 4.97 10.07
N LEU A 28 6.79 5.20 8.77
CA LEU A 28 7.81 4.85 7.77
C LEU A 28 9.14 5.60 7.98
N ARG A 29 9.11 6.85 8.46
CA ARG A 29 10.35 7.59 8.81
C ARG A 29 11.13 6.92 9.93
N ARG A 30 10.45 6.44 10.98
CA ARG A 30 11.09 5.69 12.06
C ARG A 30 11.62 4.35 11.59
N VAL A 31 10.86 3.64 10.76
CA VAL A 31 11.30 2.37 10.16
C VAL A 31 12.54 2.59 9.29
N ALA A 32 12.54 3.60 8.42
CA ALA A 32 13.65 3.86 7.53
C ALA A 32 14.94 4.20 8.29
N SER A 33 14.86 5.13 9.25
CA SER A 33 16.01 5.48 10.11
C SER A 33 16.55 4.26 10.86
N SER A 34 15.65 3.47 11.48
CA SER A 34 16.05 2.28 12.25
C SER A 34 16.70 1.21 11.37
N LEU A 35 16.18 1.01 10.15
CA LEU A 35 16.76 0.07 9.19
C LEU A 35 18.15 0.52 8.73
N GLN A 36 18.33 1.81 8.41
CA GLN A 36 19.63 2.36 8.01
C GLN A 36 20.69 2.23 9.11
N ASP A 37 20.30 2.41 10.37
CA ASP A 37 21.21 2.26 11.53
C ASP A 37 21.65 0.80 11.72
N ALA A 38 20.74 -0.16 11.53
CA ALA A 38 21.03 -1.58 11.73
C ALA A 38 21.67 -2.27 10.53
N VAL A 39 21.27 -1.87 9.33
CA VAL A 39 21.72 -2.40 8.03
C VAL A 39 22.18 -1.21 7.20
N PRO A 40 23.45 -0.79 7.33
CA PRO A 40 23.96 0.39 6.63
C PRO A 40 23.72 0.28 5.12
N CYS A 41 23.03 1.27 4.56
CA CYS A 41 22.70 1.36 3.14
C CYS A 41 22.75 2.83 2.70
N ASP A 42 22.98 3.06 1.42
CA ASP A 42 23.18 4.41 0.88
C ASP A 42 21.85 5.04 0.46
N ALA A 43 20.87 4.22 0.05
CA ALA A 43 19.48 4.63 -0.17
C ALA A 43 18.47 3.58 0.32
N ILE A 44 17.26 4.04 0.63
CA ILE A 44 16.14 3.19 1.07
C ILE A 44 14.82 3.70 0.46
N GLY A 45 14.00 2.78 -0.03
CA GLY A 45 12.64 3.03 -0.47
C GLY A 45 11.65 2.14 0.29
N LEU A 46 10.60 2.74 0.85
CA LEU A 46 9.49 2.05 1.53
C LEU A 46 8.17 2.55 0.95
N THR A 47 7.28 1.66 0.55
CA THR A 47 5.95 2.01 0.07
C THR A 47 4.86 1.49 1.00
N VAL A 48 3.70 2.13 0.98
CA VAL A 48 2.46 1.57 1.48
C VAL A 48 1.72 0.99 0.29
N THR A 49 1.16 -0.21 0.45
CA THR A 49 0.47 -0.92 -0.64
C THR A 49 -1.03 -1.04 -0.37
N ASP A 50 -1.85 -0.95 -1.42
CA ASP A 50 -3.20 -1.52 -1.38
C ASP A 50 -3.04 -3.05 -1.26
N PRO A 51 -3.51 -3.68 -0.17
CA PRO A 51 -3.21 -5.08 0.09
C PRO A 51 -3.93 -6.06 -0.86
N GLU A 52 -4.93 -5.61 -1.64
CA GLU A 52 -5.59 -6.43 -2.66
C GLU A 52 -4.86 -6.36 -4.02
N THR A 53 -4.38 -5.19 -4.42
CA THR A 53 -3.82 -4.97 -5.77
C THR A 53 -2.30 -4.86 -5.79
N LEU A 54 -1.68 -4.73 -4.61
CA LEU A 54 -0.26 -4.48 -4.37
C LEU A 54 0.25 -3.16 -4.96
N LEU A 55 -0.65 -2.27 -5.40
CA LEU A 55 -0.25 -0.98 -5.92
C LEU A 55 0.20 -0.07 -4.78
N SER A 56 1.32 0.62 -4.99
CA SER A 56 1.78 1.63 -4.03
C SER A 56 0.81 2.80 -4.01
N THR A 57 0.41 3.20 -2.80
CA THR A 57 -0.51 4.31 -2.52
C THR A 57 0.19 5.52 -1.89
N GLY A 58 1.42 5.31 -1.43
CA GLY A 58 2.30 6.31 -0.85
C GLY A 58 3.63 5.66 -0.47
N GLY A 59 4.55 6.45 0.05
CA GLY A 59 5.84 5.93 0.47
C GLY A 59 6.82 6.99 0.93
N LEU A 60 8.00 6.51 1.25
CA LEU A 60 9.16 7.28 1.66
C LEU A 60 10.36 6.77 0.87
N ALA A 61 11.09 7.70 0.26
CA ALA A 61 12.40 7.44 -0.30
C ALA A 61 13.42 8.33 0.41
N VAL A 62 14.54 7.75 0.83
CA VAL A 62 15.66 8.47 1.44
C VAL A 62 16.88 8.24 0.57
N ASN A 63 17.52 9.34 0.16
CA ASN A 63 18.69 9.37 -0.73
C ASN A 63 18.49 8.65 -2.07
N MET A 64 17.24 8.48 -2.51
CA MET A 64 16.92 7.95 -3.84
C MET A 64 16.73 9.12 -4.81
N PRO A 65 17.43 9.16 -5.96
CA PRO A 65 17.23 10.19 -6.97
C PRO A 65 15.80 10.18 -7.54
N ASP A 66 15.20 11.36 -7.76
CA ASP A 66 13.84 11.48 -8.32
C ASP A 66 13.72 10.81 -9.70
N GLU A 67 14.78 10.91 -10.50
CA GLU A 67 14.90 10.27 -11.82
C GLU A 67 14.87 8.74 -11.76
N ALA A 68 15.43 8.15 -10.70
CA ALA A 68 15.34 6.72 -10.44
C ALA A 68 13.91 6.32 -10.05
N MET A 69 13.28 7.12 -9.18
CA MET A 69 11.91 6.89 -8.72
C MET A 69 10.87 6.98 -9.83
N LEU A 70 11.10 7.81 -10.85
CA LEU A 70 10.25 7.88 -12.05
C LEU A 70 10.12 6.54 -12.78
N ARG A 71 11.20 5.76 -12.82
CA ARG A 71 11.27 4.47 -13.51
C ARG A 71 10.83 3.30 -12.64
N TYR A 72 10.76 3.49 -11.33
CA TYR A 72 10.46 2.44 -10.37
C TYR A 72 9.13 1.72 -10.68
N TYR A 73 8.05 2.47 -10.90
CA TYR A 73 6.73 1.88 -11.16
C TYR A 73 6.61 1.26 -12.55
N ASP A 74 7.28 1.84 -13.55
CA ASP A 74 7.34 1.24 -14.88
C ASP A 74 8.08 -0.10 -14.86
N ASN A 75 9.20 -0.15 -14.13
CA ASN A 75 9.95 -1.40 -13.93
C ASN A 75 9.13 -2.43 -13.15
N GLU A 76 8.41 -2.04 -12.10
CA GLU A 76 7.63 -2.98 -11.28
C GLU A 76 6.37 -3.53 -11.99
N LEU A 77 5.79 -2.78 -12.93
CA LEU A 77 4.45 -3.09 -13.44
C LEU A 77 4.37 -3.35 -14.95
N LEU A 78 5.37 -2.94 -15.75
CA LEU A 78 5.33 -3.09 -17.22
C LEU A 78 6.36 -4.05 -17.78
N GLN A 79 7.41 -4.36 -17.02
CA GLN A 79 8.60 -5.04 -17.51
C GLN A 79 8.90 -6.21 -16.59
N PRO A 80 9.00 -7.44 -17.12
CA PRO A 80 9.43 -8.57 -16.31
C PRO A 80 10.85 -8.35 -15.77
N ASP A 81 11.04 -8.55 -14.47
CA ASP A 81 12.34 -8.48 -13.80
C ASP A 81 12.45 -9.53 -12.69
N VAL A 82 13.54 -9.48 -11.93
CA VAL A 82 13.77 -10.34 -10.77
C VAL A 82 13.37 -9.66 -9.46
N ASN A 83 12.90 -10.46 -8.50
CA ASN A 83 12.47 -9.99 -7.18
C ASN A 83 11.37 -8.91 -7.25
N GLU A 84 10.48 -9.02 -8.24
CA GLU A 84 9.21 -8.27 -8.25
C GLU A 84 8.46 -8.56 -6.94
N PHE A 85 7.72 -7.59 -6.40
CA PHE A 85 7.05 -7.81 -5.10
C PHE A 85 5.96 -8.87 -5.20
N THR A 86 5.31 -8.97 -6.37
CA THR A 86 4.39 -10.05 -6.73
C THR A 86 5.07 -11.41 -6.66
N GLU A 87 6.28 -11.54 -7.22
CA GLU A 87 7.08 -12.77 -7.20
C GLU A 87 7.50 -13.14 -5.77
N LEU A 88 7.97 -12.16 -4.98
CA LEU A 88 8.36 -12.37 -3.57
C LEU A 88 7.18 -12.90 -2.76
N LEU A 89 5.99 -12.29 -2.89
CA LEU A 89 4.77 -12.74 -2.20
C LEU A 89 4.32 -14.13 -2.64
N GLN A 90 4.28 -14.41 -3.95
CA GLN A 90 3.85 -15.70 -4.49
C GLN A 90 4.80 -16.84 -4.11
N SER A 91 6.10 -16.58 -4.14
CA SER A 91 7.14 -17.54 -3.73
C SER A 91 7.29 -17.68 -2.21
N LYS A 92 6.50 -16.92 -1.43
CA LYS A 92 6.58 -16.84 0.04
C LYS A 92 7.98 -16.45 0.55
N ARG A 93 8.75 -15.73 -0.27
CA ARG A 93 10.04 -15.13 0.11
C ARG A 93 9.77 -13.71 0.56
N ALA A 94 10.07 -13.41 1.83
CA ALA A 94 9.87 -12.07 2.36
C ALA A 94 10.93 -11.06 1.87
N ALA A 95 12.09 -11.54 1.41
CA ALA A 95 13.15 -10.71 0.87
C ALA A 95 13.99 -11.45 -0.18
N GLY A 96 14.70 -10.71 -1.02
CA GLY A 96 15.60 -11.23 -2.06
C GLY A 96 16.70 -10.24 -2.40
N LEU A 97 17.89 -10.78 -2.69
CA LEU A 97 19.04 -10.01 -3.18
C LEU A 97 19.06 -9.99 -4.69
N LEU A 98 19.45 -8.85 -5.27
CA LEU A 98 19.65 -8.71 -6.70
C LEU A 98 20.71 -9.69 -7.20
N SER A 99 21.89 -9.73 -6.56
CA SER A 99 23.02 -10.59 -6.91
C SER A 99 22.65 -12.08 -7.00
N VAL A 100 21.87 -12.58 -6.02
CA VAL A 100 21.41 -13.97 -6.00
C VAL A 100 20.43 -14.24 -7.14
N ALA A 101 19.45 -13.36 -7.33
CA ALA A 101 18.42 -13.55 -8.35
C ALA A 101 18.98 -13.44 -9.78
N THR A 102 20.08 -12.69 -9.96
CA THR A 102 20.78 -12.56 -11.23
C THR A 102 21.99 -13.50 -11.38
N ALA A 103 22.24 -14.39 -10.41
CA ALA A 103 23.40 -15.28 -10.38
C ALA A 103 24.74 -14.55 -10.55
N GLY A 104 24.86 -13.37 -9.94
CA GLY A 104 26.06 -12.52 -9.94
C GLY A 104 26.17 -11.58 -11.15
N ASP A 105 25.25 -11.64 -12.12
CA ASP A 105 25.26 -10.76 -13.29
C ASP A 105 24.12 -9.72 -13.22
N PRO A 106 24.32 -8.57 -12.55
CA PRO A 106 23.27 -7.57 -12.37
C PRO A 106 22.76 -6.98 -13.69
N GLN A 107 23.52 -7.09 -14.79
CA GLN A 107 23.07 -6.65 -16.12
C GLN A 107 21.88 -7.43 -16.66
N ARG A 108 21.50 -8.56 -16.04
CA ARG A 108 20.25 -9.27 -16.37
C ARG A 108 19.00 -8.53 -15.92
N SER A 109 19.09 -7.73 -14.86
CA SER A 109 17.95 -6.95 -14.34
C SER A 109 17.78 -5.64 -15.11
N GLN A 110 16.57 -5.39 -15.62
CA GLN A 110 16.26 -4.12 -16.28
C GLN A 110 16.30 -2.96 -15.29
N ARG A 111 15.76 -3.17 -14.10
CA ARG A 111 15.77 -2.21 -13.01
C ARG A 111 17.20 -1.84 -12.62
N TYR A 112 18.12 -2.80 -12.55
CA TYR A 112 19.52 -2.48 -12.36
C TYR A 112 20.05 -1.53 -13.45
N ARG A 113 19.89 -1.90 -14.74
CA ARG A 113 20.40 -1.12 -15.88
C ARG A 113 19.83 0.30 -15.96
N THR A 114 18.56 0.47 -15.58
CA THR A 114 17.80 1.71 -15.80
C THR A 114 17.63 2.58 -14.56
N MET A 115 17.72 1.99 -13.36
CA MET A 115 17.41 2.66 -12.09
C MET A 115 18.57 2.63 -11.08
N LEU A 116 19.43 1.61 -11.09
CA LEU A 116 20.51 1.50 -10.09
C LEU A 116 21.86 1.95 -10.67
N ALA A 117 22.33 1.29 -11.72
CA ALA A 117 23.63 1.53 -12.32
C ALA A 117 23.90 2.99 -12.72
N PRO A 118 22.93 3.76 -13.28
CA PRO A 118 23.15 5.16 -13.63
C PRO A 118 23.49 6.07 -12.44
N PHE A 119 23.17 5.65 -11.22
CA PHE A 119 23.38 6.42 -9.99
C PHE A 119 24.47 5.82 -9.09
N GLY A 120 25.26 4.85 -9.58
CA GLY A 120 26.35 4.24 -8.82
C GLY A 120 25.91 3.17 -7.80
N HIS A 121 24.61 2.84 -7.79
CA HIS A 121 24.05 1.79 -6.95
C HIS A 121 24.34 0.41 -7.56
N GLU A 122 24.95 -0.47 -6.77
CA GLU A 122 25.39 -1.79 -7.25
C GLU A 122 24.57 -2.93 -6.64
N ASN A 123 24.32 -2.85 -5.34
CA ASN A 123 23.70 -3.92 -4.57
C ASN A 123 22.32 -3.51 -4.07
N GLU A 124 21.38 -4.45 -4.09
CA GLU A 124 20.03 -4.20 -3.61
C GLU A 124 19.42 -5.44 -2.93
N LEU A 125 18.80 -5.17 -1.77
CA LEU A 125 17.92 -6.07 -1.05
C LEU A 125 16.48 -5.55 -1.19
N ARG A 126 15.59 -6.35 -1.78
CA ARG A 126 14.14 -6.07 -1.82
C ARG A 126 13.40 -6.90 -0.79
N PHE A 127 12.34 -6.35 -0.22
CA PHE A 127 11.54 -7.04 0.77
C PHE A 127 10.07 -6.62 0.75
N VAL A 128 9.23 -7.49 1.28
CA VAL A 128 7.80 -7.25 1.50
C VAL A 128 7.47 -7.42 2.98
N ALA A 129 6.67 -6.51 3.52
CA ALA A 129 6.15 -6.57 4.86
C ALA A 129 4.72 -7.12 4.80
N THR A 130 4.54 -8.34 5.28
CA THR A 130 3.23 -9.00 5.34
C THR A 130 2.76 -9.17 6.77
N ALA A 131 1.45 -9.01 6.96
CA ALA A 131 0.74 -9.44 8.15
C ALA A 131 -0.48 -10.23 7.68
N ASP A 132 -0.59 -11.45 8.19
CA ASP A 132 -1.76 -12.31 7.99
C ASP A 132 -2.15 -12.53 6.51
N GLY A 133 -1.13 -12.71 5.67
CA GLY A 133 -1.28 -12.98 4.23
C GLY A 133 -1.50 -11.74 3.35
N ALA A 134 -1.70 -10.56 3.95
CA ALA A 134 -1.79 -9.29 3.23
C ALA A 134 -0.45 -8.55 3.25
N CYS A 135 -0.09 -7.94 2.12
CA CYS A 135 1.09 -7.08 2.01
C CYS A 135 0.70 -5.64 2.31
N TRP A 136 1.35 -5.05 3.31
CA TRP A 136 1.11 -3.67 3.75
C TRP A 136 2.26 -2.72 3.38
N SER A 137 3.44 -3.28 3.10
CA SER A 137 4.58 -2.52 2.59
C SER A 137 5.42 -3.35 1.63
N ALA A 138 6.02 -2.67 0.68
CA ALA A 138 7.09 -3.19 -0.12
C ALA A 138 8.26 -2.20 -0.08
N GLY A 139 9.49 -2.67 -0.21
CA GLY A 139 10.63 -1.78 -0.10
C GLY A 139 11.95 -2.36 -0.59
N CYS A 140 12.96 -1.50 -0.62
CA CYS A 140 14.31 -1.85 -0.97
C CYS A 140 15.34 -1.10 -0.11
N LEU A 141 16.47 -1.75 0.11
CA LEU A 141 17.72 -1.15 0.58
C LEU A 141 18.73 -1.23 -0.55
N VAL A 142 19.48 -0.15 -0.76
CA VAL A 142 20.44 -0.02 -1.85
C VAL A 142 21.80 0.36 -1.29
N ARG A 143 22.86 -0.25 -1.84
CA ARG A 143 24.25 0.08 -1.56
C ARG A 143 24.99 0.45 -2.83
N ASP A 144 25.89 1.41 -2.72
CA ASP A 144 26.80 1.80 -3.78
C ASP A 144 27.91 0.75 -3.97
N GLY A 145 28.54 0.75 -5.14
CA GLY A 145 29.60 -0.22 -5.49
C GLY A 145 30.86 -0.21 -4.61
N ALA A 146 31.00 0.80 -3.74
CA ALA A 146 32.08 0.84 -2.76
C ALA A 146 31.84 -0.09 -1.55
N ARG A 147 30.62 -0.63 -1.38
CA ARG A 147 30.26 -1.50 -0.27
C ARG A 147 30.02 -2.92 -0.73
N ASP A 148 30.35 -3.87 0.15
CA ASP A 148 29.94 -5.26 -0.01
C ASP A 148 28.41 -5.40 -0.06
N ASP A 149 27.96 -6.45 -0.75
CA ASP A 149 26.55 -6.82 -0.82
C ASP A 149 25.97 -7.16 0.57
N PHE A 150 24.66 -7.26 0.67
CA PHE A 150 23.96 -7.61 1.89
C PHE A 150 24.19 -9.08 2.27
N THR A 151 24.47 -9.30 3.54
CA THR A 151 24.69 -10.63 4.10
C THR A 151 23.39 -11.37 4.39
N ASP A 152 23.42 -12.71 4.44
CA ASP A 152 22.27 -13.52 4.86
C ASP A 152 21.73 -13.12 6.25
N ALA A 153 22.60 -12.66 7.13
CA ALA A 153 22.21 -12.19 8.46
C ALA A 153 21.38 -10.90 8.41
N GLU A 154 21.72 -9.98 7.50
CA GLU A 154 20.97 -8.75 7.24
C GLU A 154 19.64 -9.05 6.54
N VAL A 155 19.62 -9.95 5.56
CA VAL A 155 18.39 -10.42 4.90
C VAL A 155 17.42 -11.04 5.92
N ALA A 156 17.92 -11.92 6.78
CA ALA A 156 17.13 -12.53 7.84
C ALA A 156 16.63 -11.50 8.86
N PHE A 157 17.44 -10.47 9.16
CA PHE A 157 17.05 -9.38 10.04
C PHE A 157 15.89 -8.56 9.46
N VAL A 158 16.02 -8.05 8.23
CA VAL A 158 14.96 -7.30 7.54
C VAL A 158 13.68 -8.13 7.43
N THR A 159 13.81 -9.40 7.02
CA THR A 159 12.69 -10.34 6.95
C THR A 159 11.95 -10.47 8.29
N SER A 160 12.69 -10.58 9.39
CA SER A 160 12.09 -10.74 10.73
C SER A 160 11.32 -9.50 11.22
N LEU A 161 11.52 -8.34 10.60
CA LEU A 161 10.82 -7.10 10.93
C LEU A 161 9.50 -6.96 10.14
N GLY A 162 9.31 -7.73 9.07
CA GLY A 162 8.17 -7.60 8.14
C GLY A 162 6.81 -7.58 8.84
N ARG A 163 6.56 -8.49 9.79
CA ARG A 163 5.30 -8.52 10.56
C ARG A 163 5.03 -7.26 11.36
N HIS A 164 6.07 -6.60 11.87
CA HIS A 164 5.95 -5.40 12.70
C HIS A 164 5.73 -4.16 11.84
N VAL A 165 6.45 -4.07 10.71
CA VAL A 165 6.23 -3.01 9.72
C VAL A 165 4.81 -3.12 9.15
N ALA A 166 4.37 -4.32 8.80
CA ALA A 166 3.03 -4.54 8.29
C ALA A 166 1.96 -4.18 9.32
N HIS A 167 2.13 -4.60 10.58
CA HIS A 167 1.22 -4.25 11.67
C HIS A 167 1.11 -2.73 11.86
N GLY A 168 2.23 -2.01 11.94
CA GLY A 168 2.22 -0.57 12.16
C GLY A 168 1.53 0.22 11.06
N LEU A 169 1.72 -0.15 9.79
CA LEU A 169 1.04 0.49 8.66
C LEU A 169 -0.46 0.17 8.59
N ARG A 170 -0.81 -1.06 8.95
CA ARG A 170 -2.17 -1.56 9.00
C ARG A 170 -3.01 -0.86 10.08
N SER A 171 -2.42 -0.62 11.24
CA SER A 171 -3.08 0.05 12.37
C SER A 171 -2.86 1.55 12.42
N ALA A 172 -2.14 2.12 11.46
CA ALA A 172 -1.86 3.55 11.41
C ALA A 172 -3.18 4.33 11.33
N PRO A 173 -3.44 5.29 12.24
CA PRO A 173 -4.61 6.15 12.13
C PRO A 173 -4.54 6.98 10.85
N ALA A 174 -5.71 7.45 10.41
CA ALA A 174 -5.75 8.51 9.42
C ALA A 174 -4.96 9.72 9.92
N PRO A 175 -4.29 10.48 9.05
CA PRO A 175 -3.67 11.74 9.44
C PRO A 175 -4.70 12.61 10.17
N ALA A 176 -4.28 13.29 11.23
CA ALA A 176 -5.13 14.30 11.86
C ALA A 176 -5.43 15.35 10.79
N ALA A 177 -6.71 15.48 10.39
CA ALA A 177 -7.11 16.33 9.28
C ALA A 177 -6.52 17.74 9.47
N GLN A 178 -5.58 18.12 8.60
CA GLN A 178 -5.12 19.50 8.54
C GLN A 178 -6.29 20.32 7.99
N GLN A 179 -6.81 21.23 8.82
CA GLN A 179 -7.87 22.21 8.54
C GLN A 179 -8.49 22.14 7.13
N GLN A 180 -9.66 21.48 7.05
CA GLN A 180 -10.73 21.67 6.06
C GLN A 180 -10.29 22.12 4.65
N THR A 181 -9.45 21.35 3.97
CA THR A 181 -9.51 21.34 2.50
C THR A 181 -10.70 20.44 2.15
N GLN A 182 -11.87 21.06 2.06
CA GLN A 182 -13.12 20.38 1.73
C GLN A 182 -13.07 20.01 0.24
N VAL A 183 -12.48 18.85 -0.07
CA VAL A 183 -12.54 18.30 -1.42
C VAL A 183 -13.97 17.84 -1.67
N SER A 184 -14.51 18.24 -2.82
CA SER A 184 -15.86 17.84 -3.23
C SER A 184 -16.03 16.32 -3.17
N ASP A 185 -17.21 15.84 -2.73
CA ASP A 185 -17.57 14.42 -2.79
C ASP A 185 -17.74 13.92 -4.24
N ALA A 186 -17.77 14.84 -5.22
CA ALA A 186 -17.89 14.49 -6.62
C ALA A 186 -16.60 13.82 -7.16
N PRO A 187 -16.72 12.78 -8.02
CA PRO A 187 -15.58 12.15 -8.66
C PRO A 187 -14.77 13.12 -9.51
N GLY A 188 -13.45 13.13 -9.30
CA GLY A 188 -12.50 13.79 -10.19
C GLY A 188 -12.08 12.86 -11.32
N MET A 189 -12.07 13.36 -12.56
CA MET A 189 -11.56 12.63 -13.72
C MET A 189 -10.32 13.31 -14.31
N ILE A 190 -9.30 12.52 -14.59
CA ILE A 190 -8.05 12.89 -15.26
C ILE A 190 -7.95 12.07 -16.55
N VAL A 191 -7.59 12.72 -17.66
CA VAL A 191 -7.20 12.06 -18.90
C VAL A 191 -5.69 12.18 -19.06
N LEU A 192 -5.02 11.05 -19.21
CA LEU A 192 -3.58 10.96 -19.44
C LEU A 192 -3.31 10.52 -20.89
N ASP A 193 -2.19 10.98 -21.47
CA ASP A 193 -1.63 10.41 -22.69
C ASP A 193 -0.86 9.10 -22.42
N ASP A 194 -0.31 8.46 -23.45
CA ASP A 194 0.40 7.18 -23.29
C ASP A 194 1.76 7.29 -22.56
N ASP A 195 2.26 8.51 -22.40
CA ASP A 195 3.44 8.85 -21.58
C ASP A 195 3.04 9.24 -20.15
N LEU A 196 1.76 9.08 -19.80
CA LEU A 196 1.18 9.44 -18.50
C LEU A 196 1.24 10.95 -18.19
N ARG A 197 1.27 11.82 -19.18
CA ARG A 197 1.10 13.27 -18.97
C ARG A 197 -0.38 13.62 -18.95
N ILE A 198 -0.75 14.58 -18.10
CA ILE A 198 -2.13 15.07 -18.02
C ILE A 198 -2.51 15.83 -19.29
N VAL A 199 -3.49 15.31 -20.03
CA VAL A 199 -4.10 15.96 -21.20
C VAL A 199 -5.23 16.89 -20.76
N SER A 200 -6.09 16.40 -19.87
CA SER A 200 -7.20 17.17 -19.31
C SER A 200 -7.58 16.64 -17.92
N ALA A 201 -8.21 17.50 -17.12
CA ALA A 201 -8.68 17.13 -15.79
C ALA A 201 -9.90 17.98 -15.42
N THR A 202 -10.87 17.39 -14.74
CA THR A 202 -11.99 18.14 -14.15
C THR A 202 -11.51 19.02 -12.98
N PRO A 203 -12.26 20.05 -12.58
CA PRO A 203 -11.92 20.85 -11.40
C PRO A 203 -11.75 20.00 -10.13
N GLU A 204 -12.60 19.00 -9.94
CA GLU A 204 -12.55 18.06 -8.81
C GLU A 204 -11.26 17.24 -8.84
N ALA A 205 -10.84 16.76 -10.02
CA ALA A 205 -9.56 16.06 -10.17
C ALA A 205 -8.37 16.96 -9.82
N ARG A 206 -8.41 18.25 -10.16
CA ARG A 206 -7.33 19.18 -9.80
C ARG A 206 -7.24 19.36 -8.28
N ALA A 207 -8.38 19.49 -7.60
CA ALA A 207 -8.41 19.55 -6.13
C ALA A 207 -7.84 18.27 -5.50
N TRP A 208 -8.16 17.10 -6.05
CA TRP A 208 -7.55 15.83 -5.62
C TRP A 208 -6.05 15.80 -5.85
N LEU A 209 -5.57 16.22 -7.03
CA LEU A 209 -4.13 16.27 -7.32
C LEU A 209 -3.40 17.21 -6.36
N GLU A 210 -3.97 18.38 -6.06
CA GLU A 210 -3.41 19.33 -5.10
C GLU A 210 -3.33 18.74 -3.69
N LEU A 211 -4.39 18.08 -3.22
CA LEU A 211 -4.41 17.41 -1.92
C LEU A 211 -3.34 16.31 -1.81
N LEU A 212 -3.14 15.57 -2.90
CA LEU A 212 -2.20 14.45 -2.96
C LEU A 212 -0.77 14.90 -3.28
N ASN A 213 -0.53 16.17 -3.60
CA ASN A 213 0.81 16.67 -3.89
C ASN A 213 1.61 16.80 -2.59
N GLY A 214 2.62 15.93 -2.41
CA GLY A 214 3.52 15.97 -1.27
C GLY A 214 4.53 14.82 -1.24
N ARG A 215 5.61 14.96 -0.45
CA ARG A 215 6.69 13.95 -0.37
C ARG A 215 6.22 12.56 0.09
N TRP A 216 5.09 12.46 0.79
CA TRP A 216 4.47 11.20 1.20
C TRP A 216 3.81 10.44 0.03
N HIS A 217 3.22 11.19 -0.90
CA HIS A 217 2.55 10.64 -2.08
C HIS A 217 3.43 10.72 -3.33
N GLY A 218 4.71 11.12 -3.19
CA GLY A 218 5.72 11.19 -4.25
C GLY A 218 5.17 11.72 -5.57
N THR A 219 5.23 13.03 -5.79
CA THR A 219 4.84 13.60 -7.08
C THR A 219 5.99 13.48 -8.06
N TYR A 220 5.83 12.63 -9.07
CA TYR A 220 6.85 12.43 -10.12
C TYR A 220 6.26 12.84 -11.46
N ASP A 221 6.88 13.80 -12.15
CA ASP A 221 6.33 14.54 -13.31
C ASP A 221 4.94 15.17 -13.05
N GLY A 222 4.68 15.60 -11.81
CA GLY A 222 3.40 16.22 -11.45
C GLY A 222 2.23 15.25 -11.27
N LEU A 223 2.47 13.93 -11.30
CA LEU A 223 1.48 12.92 -10.92
C LEU A 223 1.77 12.32 -9.54
N PRO A 224 0.78 12.29 -8.62
CA PRO A 224 0.87 11.52 -7.38
C PRO A 224 1.10 10.04 -7.66
N THR A 225 1.86 9.39 -6.77
CA THR A 225 2.21 7.96 -6.83
C THR A 225 1.00 7.07 -7.11
N VAL A 226 -0.09 7.23 -6.36
CA VAL A 226 -1.29 6.38 -6.53
C VAL A 226 -1.93 6.53 -7.91
N VAL A 227 -1.93 7.73 -8.49
CA VAL A 227 -2.46 8.00 -9.84
C VAL A 227 -1.55 7.36 -10.89
N ARG A 228 -0.23 7.48 -10.71
CA ARG A 228 0.75 6.84 -11.59
C ARG A 228 0.64 5.32 -11.54
N THR A 229 0.61 4.71 -10.35
CA THR A 229 0.58 3.24 -10.21
C THR A 229 -0.68 2.61 -10.80
N VAL A 230 -1.85 3.23 -10.63
CA VAL A 230 -3.07 2.72 -11.27
C VAL A 230 -3.04 2.87 -12.80
N ALA A 231 -2.49 3.96 -13.32
CA ALA A 231 -2.42 4.20 -14.77
C ALA A 231 -1.43 3.24 -15.44
N VAL A 232 -0.27 3.03 -14.81
CA VAL A 232 0.69 2.00 -15.23
C VAL A 232 0.06 0.60 -15.17
N ARG A 233 -0.71 0.30 -14.11
CA ARG A 233 -1.44 -0.97 -14.03
C ARG A 233 -2.46 -1.13 -15.17
N ALA A 234 -3.17 -0.07 -15.55
CA ALA A 234 -4.10 -0.11 -16.67
C ALA A 234 -3.38 -0.41 -17.99
N ARG A 235 -2.19 0.19 -18.21
CA ARG A 235 -1.29 -0.13 -19.34
C ARG A 235 -0.92 -1.60 -19.36
N ALA A 236 -0.51 -2.14 -18.21
CA ALA A 236 -0.16 -3.55 -18.06
C ALA A 236 -1.34 -4.50 -18.37
N CYS A 237 -2.55 -4.17 -17.90
CA CYS A 237 -3.76 -4.96 -18.17
C CYS A 237 -4.07 -5.04 -19.67
N VAL A 238 -3.96 -3.92 -20.40
CA VAL A 238 -4.21 -3.91 -21.86
C VAL A 238 -3.14 -4.70 -22.63
N ARG A 239 -1.91 -4.76 -22.11
CA ARG A 239 -0.83 -5.60 -22.68
C ARG A 239 -0.94 -7.08 -22.31
N GLY A 240 -1.94 -7.47 -21.51
CA GLY A 240 -2.12 -8.85 -21.03
C GLY A 240 -1.16 -9.26 -19.91
N GLY A 241 -0.44 -8.31 -19.30
CA GLY A 241 0.60 -8.61 -18.29
C GLY A 241 0.13 -8.57 -16.83
N ALA A 242 -0.99 -7.91 -16.52
CA ALA A 242 -1.42 -7.70 -15.13
C ALA A 242 -2.56 -8.61 -14.68
N VAL A 243 -2.45 -9.10 -13.43
CA VAL A 243 -3.38 -10.06 -12.82
C VAL A 243 -4.46 -9.39 -11.96
N ALA A 244 -4.17 -8.24 -11.34
CA ALA A 244 -5.11 -7.51 -10.49
C ALA A 244 -5.62 -6.22 -11.17
N PRO A 245 -6.84 -5.76 -10.84
CA PRO A 245 -7.45 -4.60 -11.50
C PRO A 245 -6.62 -3.32 -11.30
N PRO A 246 -6.70 -2.35 -12.24
CA PRO A 246 -6.07 -1.03 -12.14
C PRO A 246 -6.82 -0.13 -11.15
N ARG A 247 -6.84 -0.55 -9.88
CA ARG A 247 -7.55 0.09 -8.78
C ARG A 247 -6.66 0.09 -7.54
N ALA A 248 -6.69 1.19 -6.80
CA ALA A 248 -6.06 1.29 -5.50
C ALA A 248 -6.99 2.05 -4.54
N ARG A 249 -6.96 1.68 -3.26
CA ARG A 249 -7.62 2.41 -2.17
C ARG A 249 -6.62 2.80 -1.12
N PHE A 250 -6.78 4.00 -0.58
CA PHE A 250 -5.87 4.56 0.39
C PHE A 250 -6.58 5.55 1.31
N ARG A 251 -5.96 5.87 2.45
CA ARG A 251 -6.44 6.91 3.34
C ARG A 251 -5.91 8.27 2.86
N SER A 252 -6.82 9.22 2.66
CA SER A 252 -6.47 10.57 2.21
C SER A 252 -5.84 11.39 3.35
N PRO A 253 -4.94 12.35 3.05
CA PRO A 253 -4.49 13.35 4.01
C PRO A 253 -5.62 14.16 4.67
N ALA A 254 -6.74 14.35 3.96
CA ALA A 254 -7.93 15.01 4.48
C ALA A 254 -8.81 14.09 5.37
N GLY A 255 -8.40 12.83 5.57
CA GLY A 255 -9.23 11.80 6.19
C GLY A 255 -10.12 11.08 5.19
N GLY A 256 -10.74 9.99 5.65
CA GLY A 256 -11.57 9.13 4.81
C GLY A 256 -10.77 8.22 3.87
N TRP A 257 -11.50 7.31 3.23
CA TRP A 257 -10.97 6.38 2.24
C TRP A 257 -11.25 6.91 0.83
N VAL A 258 -10.24 6.87 -0.03
CA VAL A 258 -10.34 7.27 -1.43
C VAL A 258 -10.07 6.04 -2.29
N VAL A 259 -10.81 5.93 -3.40
CA VAL A 259 -10.56 4.97 -4.46
C VAL A 259 -10.07 5.68 -5.69
N VAL A 260 -9.05 5.09 -6.32
CA VAL A 260 -8.54 5.52 -7.63
C VAL A 260 -8.62 4.35 -8.57
N HIS A 261 -9.19 4.56 -9.76
CA HIS A 261 -9.22 3.54 -10.80
C HIS A 261 -8.81 4.12 -12.15
N ALA A 262 -8.15 3.32 -12.98
CA ALA A 262 -7.72 3.71 -14.30
C ALA A 262 -8.25 2.77 -15.39
N SER A 263 -8.54 3.30 -16.56
CA SER A 263 -8.99 2.52 -17.72
C SER A 263 -8.51 3.15 -19.02
N MET A 264 -8.34 2.34 -20.07
CA MET A 264 -8.01 2.85 -21.39
C MET A 264 -9.23 3.53 -22.01
N LEU A 265 -9.06 4.74 -22.54
CA LEU A 265 -10.07 5.37 -23.37
C LEU A 265 -10.03 4.79 -24.79
N THR A 266 -11.20 4.49 -25.33
CA THR A 266 -11.39 3.97 -26.69
C THR A 266 -12.10 4.99 -27.57
N GLY A 267 -11.82 4.99 -28.87
CA GLY A 267 -12.50 5.85 -29.85
C GLY A 267 -11.84 7.21 -30.10
N GLY A 268 -10.72 7.50 -29.43
CA GLY A 268 -9.87 8.65 -29.71
C GLY A 268 -8.79 8.36 -30.77
N PRO A 269 -8.14 9.40 -31.32
CA PRO A 269 -7.09 9.25 -32.34
C PRO A 269 -5.77 8.69 -31.80
N SER A 270 -5.58 8.72 -30.47
CA SER A 270 -4.39 8.23 -29.78
C SER A 270 -4.78 7.45 -28.52
N ARG A 271 -3.83 6.66 -28.01
CA ARG A 271 -4.03 5.92 -26.76
C ARG A 271 -4.02 6.90 -25.58
N GLN A 272 -5.10 6.87 -24.81
CA GLN A 272 -5.28 7.70 -23.63
C GLN A 272 -5.83 6.87 -22.48
N TRP A 273 -5.68 7.39 -21.26
CA TRP A 273 -6.06 6.70 -20.02
C TRP A 273 -6.94 7.62 -19.18
N ALA A 274 -8.15 7.16 -18.84
CA ALA A 274 -8.99 7.84 -17.87
C ALA A 274 -8.65 7.33 -16.47
N VAL A 275 -8.31 8.24 -15.56
CA VAL A 275 -8.17 7.99 -14.14
C VAL A 275 -9.28 8.72 -13.40
N VAL A 276 -10.01 8.00 -12.55
CA VAL A 276 -11.05 8.59 -11.70
C VAL A 276 -10.61 8.46 -10.25
N ILE A 277 -10.78 9.53 -9.49
CA ILE A 277 -10.50 9.63 -8.05
C ILE A 277 -11.81 10.04 -7.37
N GLU A 278 -12.28 9.24 -6.41
CA GLU A 278 -13.50 9.54 -5.65
C GLU A 278 -13.41 9.02 -4.22
N GLN A 279 -14.28 9.51 -3.34
CA GLN A 279 -14.47 8.93 -2.02
C GLN A 279 -14.89 7.47 -2.17
N ALA A 280 -14.20 6.57 -1.46
CA ALA A 280 -14.50 5.15 -1.51
C ALA A 280 -15.87 4.89 -0.87
N ARG A 281 -16.62 3.96 -1.44
CA ARG A 281 -17.87 3.49 -0.86
C ARG A 281 -17.57 2.39 0.17
N PRO A 282 -18.42 2.18 1.19
CA PRO A 282 -18.19 1.16 2.21
C PRO A 282 -17.87 -0.23 1.64
N GLY A 283 -18.56 -0.64 0.55
CA GLY A 283 -18.32 -1.93 -0.09
C GLY A 283 -16.92 -2.11 -0.68
N GLU A 284 -16.22 -1.02 -1.01
CA GLU A 284 -14.88 -1.04 -1.60
C GLU A 284 -13.78 -1.18 -0.55
N VAL A 285 -14.05 -0.71 0.67
CA VAL A 285 -13.08 -0.67 1.78
C VAL A 285 -13.24 -1.83 2.73
N VAL A 286 -14.44 -2.44 2.80
CA VAL A 286 -14.70 -3.65 3.60
C VAL A 286 -13.65 -4.74 3.44
N PRO A 287 -13.17 -5.10 2.23
CA PRO A 287 -12.10 -6.08 2.07
C PRO A 287 -10.78 -5.65 2.74
N ILE A 288 -10.45 -4.36 2.69
CA ILE A 288 -9.24 -3.83 3.32
C ILE A 288 -9.37 -3.84 4.84
N ILE A 289 -10.52 -3.42 5.37
CA ILE A 289 -10.79 -3.48 6.82
C ILE A 289 -10.73 -4.93 7.32
N ALA A 290 -11.32 -5.86 6.57
CA ALA A 290 -11.24 -7.28 6.89
C ALA A 290 -9.79 -7.77 6.98
N GLN A 291 -8.93 -7.42 6.01
CA GLN A 291 -7.51 -7.76 6.05
C GLN A 291 -6.76 -7.01 7.16
N ALA A 292 -7.17 -5.77 7.46
CA ALA A 292 -6.57 -4.97 8.52
C ALA A 292 -6.78 -5.58 9.92
N HIS A 293 -7.89 -6.29 10.10
CA HIS A 293 -8.27 -6.92 11.36
C HIS A 293 -8.09 -8.45 11.36
N ASP A 294 -7.36 -8.99 10.38
CA ASP A 294 -7.09 -10.43 10.26
C ASP A 294 -8.39 -11.28 10.32
N LEU A 295 -9.42 -10.84 9.59
CA LEU A 295 -10.64 -11.63 9.48
C LEU A 295 -10.36 -12.82 8.56
N THR A 296 -10.56 -14.04 9.08
CA THR A 296 -10.56 -15.27 8.28
C THR A 296 -11.61 -15.20 7.17
N PRO A 297 -11.51 -15.97 6.07
CA PRO A 297 -12.52 -15.95 5.00
C PRO A 297 -13.96 -16.10 5.52
N ARG A 298 -14.15 -16.94 6.53
CA ARG A 298 -15.46 -17.11 7.17
C ARG A 298 -15.91 -15.91 7.99
N GLU A 299 -15.00 -15.28 8.71
CA GLU A 299 -15.26 -14.03 9.43
C GLU A 299 -15.55 -12.88 8.47
N GLN A 300 -14.96 -12.86 7.27
CA GLN A 300 -15.25 -11.86 6.23
C GLN A 300 -16.68 -12.00 5.70
N GLU A 301 -17.15 -13.22 5.46
CA GLU A 301 -18.55 -13.48 5.08
C GLU A 301 -19.51 -12.96 6.16
N VAL A 302 -19.21 -13.27 7.42
CA VAL A 302 -20.00 -12.80 8.58
C VAL A 302 -19.96 -11.28 8.68
N PHE A 303 -18.77 -10.67 8.57
CA PHE A 303 -18.59 -9.22 8.60
C PHE A 303 -19.45 -8.51 7.54
N GLY A 304 -19.41 -8.98 6.28
CA GLY A 304 -20.25 -8.45 5.21
C GLY A 304 -21.75 -8.64 5.47
N MET A 305 -22.17 -9.70 6.17
CA MET A 305 -23.56 -9.88 6.59
C MET A 305 -23.95 -8.95 7.75
N LEU A 306 -23.05 -8.71 8.71
CA LEU A 306 -23.27 -7.79 9.82
C LEU A 306 -23.48 -6.36 9.33
N LEU A 307 -22.67 -5.90 8.36
CA LEU A 307 -22.81 -4.56 7.77
C LEU A 307 -24.13 -4.36 7.01
N ARG A 308 -24.74 -5.44 6.53
CA ARG A 308 -26.08 -5.43 5.90
C ARG A 308 -27.22 -5.55 6.91
N GLY A 309 -26.94 -5.57 8.21
CA GLY A 309 -27.94 -5.73 9.26
C GLY A 309 -28.51 -7.15 9.37
N THR A 310 -27.81 -8.16 8.85
CA THR A 310 -28.29 -9.55 8.85
C THR A 310 -28.32 -10.13 10.28
N PRO A 311 -29.46 -10.67 10.76
CA PRO A 311 -29.54 -11.25 12.11
C PRO A 311 -28.85 -12.62 12.19
N ASP A 312 -28.40 -13.03 13.40
CA ASP A 312 -27.62 -14.27 13.59
C ASP A 312 -28.32 -15.53 13.07
N LYS A 313 -29.65 -15.61 13.18
CA LYS A 313 -30.44 -16.73 12.65
C LYS A 313 -30.33 -16.85 11.13
N GLU A 314 -30.34 -15.70 10.45
CA GLU A 314 -30.21 -15.65 9.00
C GLU A 314 -28.77 -15.94 8.56
N ILE A 315 -27.79 -15.45 9.32
CA ILE A 315 -26.38 -15.82 9.15
C ILE A 315 -26.24 -17.34 9.29
N ALA A 316 -26.78 -17.94 10.37
CA ALA A 316 -26.73 -19.38 10.60
C ALA A 316 -27.30 -20.17 9.41
N ARG A 317 -28.47 -19.75 8.88
CA ARG A 317 -29.10 -20.37 7.72
C ARG A 317 -28.23 -20.28 6.46
N ARG A 318 -27.72 -19.10 6.13
CA ARG A 318 -26.89 -18.88 4.93
C ARG A 318 -25.56 -19.63 4.99
N LEU A 319 -25.01 -19.72 6.18
CA LEU A 319 -23.74 -20.35 6.44
C LEU A 319 -23.85 -21.86 6.69
N VAL A 320 -25.08 -22.39 6.81
CA VAL A 320 -25.37 -23.79 7.14
C VAL A 320 -24.66 -24.22 8.44
N VAL A 321 -24.82 -23.40 9.48
CA VAL A 321 -24.29 -23.64 10.83
C VAL A 321 -25.38 -23.48 11.88
N SER A 322 -25.10 -23.84 13.14
CA SER A 322 -26.05 -23.62 14.23
C SER A 322 -26.17 -22.13 14.59
N ASP A 323 -27.32 -21.72 15.14
CA ASP A 323 -27.52 -20.38 15.74
C ASP A 323 -26.41 -20.01 16.74
N HIS A 324 -25.95 -20.99 17.53
CA HIS A 324 -24.88 -20.79 18.50
C HIS A 324 -23.55 -20.47 17.80
N THR A 325 -23.22 -21.22 16.76
CA THR A 325 -22.00 -21.01 15.94
C THR A 325 -22.02 -19.65 15.25
N ALA A 326 -23.17 -19.23 14.71
CA ALA A 326 -23.31 -17.90 14.11
C ALA A 326 -23.10 -16.78 15.13
N ARG A 327 -23.68 -16.90 16.34
CA ARG A 327 -23.42 -15.93 17.42
C ARG A 327 -21.96 -15.88 17.83
N ASP A 328 -21.28 -17.03 17.88
CA ASP A 328 -19.86 -17.08 18.22
C ASP A 328 -19.00 -16.41 17.15
N HIS A 329 -19.27 -16.66 15.86
CA HIS A 329 -18.62 -15.92 14.77
C HIS A 329 -18.87 -14.41 14.88
N THR A 330 -20.12 -13.97 15.10
CA THR A 330 -20.45 -12.55 15.30
C THR A 330 -19.62 -11.95 16.45
N ARG A 331 -19.53 -12.64 17.59
CA ARG A 331 -18.73 -12.19 18.75
C ARG A 331 -17.25 -12.04 18.40
N ARG A 332 -16.66 -13.02 17.69
CA ARG A 332 -15.25 -12.97 17.28
C ARG A 332 -14.98 -11.82 16.31
N VAL A 333 -15.85 -11.63 15.32
CA VAL A 333 -15.75 -10.52 14.36
C VAL A 333 -15.80 -9.17 15.07
N LEU A 334 -16.77 -8.97 15.97
CA LEU A 334 -16.89 -7.75 16.78
C LEU A 334 -15.64 -7.50 17.63
N ALA A 335 -15.12 -8.55 18.28
CA ALA A 335 -13.91 -8.46 19.08
C ALA A 335 -12.66 -8.08 18.26
N LYS A 336 -12.47 -8.71 17.09
CA LYS A 336 -11.35 -8.39 16.18
C LYS A 336 -11.41 -6.96 15.64
N LEU A 337 -12.62 -6.47 15.38
CA LEU A 337 -12.87 -5.11 14.90
C LEU A 337 -12.92 -4.06 16.03
N GLY A 338 -12.83 -4.48 17.30
CA GLY A 338 -12.90 -3.57 18.45
C GLY A 338 -14.29 -2.95 18.68
N ALA A 339 -15.35 -3.53 18.11
CA ALA A 339 -16.72 -3.06 18.27
C ALA A 339 -17.43 -3.78 19.43
N LYS A 340 -18.18 -3.06 20.27
CA LYS A 340 -18.96 -3.64 21.38
C LYS A 340 -20.35 -4.08 20.93
N SER A 341 -20.83 -3.59 19.79
CA SER A 341 -22.14 -3.94 19.23
C SER A 341 -22.17 -3.94 17.71
N ARG A 342 -23.19 -4.58 17.12
CA ARG A 342 -23.47 -4.51 15.67
C ARG A 342 -23.65 -3.08 15.17
N ALA A 343 -24.34 -2.26 15.96
CA ALA A 343 -24.61 -0.87 15.63
C ALA A 343 -23.33 -0.05 15.67
N GLU A 344 -22.49 -0.25 16.69
CA GLU A 344 -21.16 0.38 16.78
C GLU A 344 -20.26 -0.06 15.64
N LEU A 345 -20.27 -1.33 15.26
CA LEU A 345 -19.49 -1.81 14.11
C LEU A 345 -19.92 -1.12 12.81
N ALA A 346 -21.24 -1.09 12.55
CA ALA A 346 -21.75 -0.40 11.37
C ALA A 346 -21.36 1.08 11.42
N TRP A 347 -21.55 1.73 12.57
CA TRP A 347 -21.17 3.13 12.78
C TRP A 347 -19.68 3.37 12.56
N GLN A 348 -18.76 2.55 13.09
CA GLN A 348 -17.32 2.71 12.87
C GLN A 348 -16.96 2.65 11.38
N VAL A 349 -17.52 1.67 10.66
CA VAL A 349 -17.30 1.56 9.21
C VAL A 349 -17.92 2.75 8.49
N PHE A 350 -19.13 3.20 8.84
CA PHE A 350 -19.75 4.36 8.18
C PHE A 350 -19.11 5.71 8.54
N ALA A 351 -18.71 5.93 9.80
CA ALA A 351 -18.08 7.17 10.28
C ALA A 351 -16.68 7.36 9.68
N GLU A 352 -15.95 6.26 9.39
CA GLU A 352 -14.71 6.34 8.61
C GLU A 352 -14.93 6.77 7.15
N HIS A 353 -16.17 6.77 6.64
CA HIS A 353 -16.55 7.11 5.27
C HIS A 353 -17.44 8.35 5.16
N CYS A 354 -17.99 8.86 6.27
CA CYS A 354 -18.91 9.98 6.29
C CYS A 354 -18.44 11.03 7.30
N ASP A 355 -17.99 12.20 6.83
CA ASP A 355 -18.44 13.46 7.44
C ASP A 355 -18.18 14.69 6.54
N PRO A 356 -19.13 15.65 6.44
CA PRO A 356 -19.49 16.49 7.59
C PRO A 356 -21.00 16.76 7.82
N TRP A 357 -21.93 15.88 7.43
CA TRP A 357 -23.35 16.12 7.74
C TRP A 357 -23.69 15.93 9.23
N PHE A 358 -22.89 15.18 10.01
CA PHE A 358 -23.17 14.93 11.43
C PHE A 358 -22.32 15.76 12.39
N ALA A 359 -21.17 16.27 11.96
CA ALA A 359 -20.41 17.26 12.72
C ALA A 359 -21.18 18.57 12.99
N ALA A 360 -22.29 18.81 12.27
CA ALA A 360 -23.21 19.94 12.48
C ALA A 360 -24.39 19.63 13.42
N LEU A 361 -24.50 18.40 13.95
CA LEU A 361 -25.59 17.97 14.85
C LEU A 361 -25.15 17.70 16.29
N ASN A 362 -23.86 17.90 16.60
CA ASN A 362 -23.31 18.04 17.96
C ASN A 362 -22.67 19.42 18.09
#